data_AF-A0AAW2VS34-F1
#
_entry.id   AF-A0AAW2VS34-F1
#
_cell.length_a   1.000
_cell.length_b   1.000
_cell.length_c   1.000
_cell.angle_alpha   90.00
_cell.angle_beta   90.00
_cell.angle_gamma   90.00
#
_symmetry.space_group_name_H-M   'P 1'
#
loop_
_entity.id
_entity.type
_entity.pdbx_description
1 polymer ?
#
loop_
_entity_poly.entity_id
_entity_poly.type
_entity_poly.pdbx_seq_one_letter_code
_entity_poly.pdbx_strand_id
1 'polypeptide(L)'
;MGVAVIILSWLLFDHHFHHVSGERSVYIVHMDKSSMPKAFSSHHYWYSSMLKSVKSVPQASFNSLKPEPKLIYIYDNAFHGFSALVSEAELEALKKSPGFISAYADHILTPDTTHSYKFLSLNTATGLWPASEYGKDVIIGVVDSGIWPESPSFRDDGMTEIPARWKGICQEGEQFNSSSCNKKIIGARYFNEGFRAEQPDLSIGVNSARDVDGHGTHVASIAAGNFVDGVSFFGYAPGTASGVAPRARLAVYKVLWNGGVNSDILAGIDQAVADGVDIISISISNSNTNLYENPLAIASFGARRKGSWFVYQLEIAARLTPLYDQESRGLW
;
A
#
# COMPACT_ATOMS: atom_id res chain seq x y z
N MET A 1 6.29 -79.66 -23.31
CA MET A 1 6.05 -78.30 -22.78
C MET A 1 6.66 -78.21 -21.40
N GLY A 2 7.44 -77.17 -21.11
CA GLY A 2 7.92 -76.83 -19.77
C GLY A 2 9.43 -76.84 -19.59
N VAL A 3 10.12 -75.77 -19.99
CA VAL A 3 11.49 -75.44 -19.53
C VAL A 3 11.34 -74.39 -18.44
N ALA A 4 11.86 -74.64 -17.25
CA ALA A 4 11.88 -73.69 -16.14
C ALA A 4 13.04 -72.70 -16.33
N VAL A 5 12.73 -71.40 -16.39
CA VAL A 5 13.70 -70.31 -16.43
C VAL A 5 13.80 -69.72 -15.02
N ILE A 6 14.98 -69.79 -14.42
CA ILE A 6 15.31 -69.14 -13.15
C ILE A 6 15.79 -67.72 -13.48
N ILE A 7 15.06 -66.70 -13.04
CA ILE A 7 15.49 -65.29 -13.13
C ILE A 7 16.02 -64.88 -11.75
N LEU A 8 17.33 -64.63 -11.66
CA LEU A 8 17.94 -63.99 -10.49
C LEU A 8 17.68 -62.47 -10.56
N SER A 9 16.88 -61.95 -9.64
CA SER A 9 16.72 -60.50 -9.42
C SER A 9 17.85 -59.98 -8.54
N TRP A 10 18.70 -59.11 -9.08
CA TRP A 10 19.65 -58.32 -8.31
C TRP A 10 18.93 -57.09 -7.73
N LEU A 11 18.88 -56.97 -6.41
CA LEU A 11 18.43 -55.76 -5.71
C LEU A 11 19.60 -54.76 -5.67
N LEU A 12 19.53 -53.69 -6.45
CA LEU A 12 20.36 -52.50 -6.28
C LEU A 12 19.72 -51.63 -5.20
N PHE A 13 20.40 -51.49 -4.05
CA PHE A 13 20.10 -50.46 -3.07
C PHE A 13 20.56 -49.12 -3.63
N ASP A 14 19.60 -48.28 -4.04
CA ASP A 14 19.87 -46.90 -4.45
C ASP A 14 20.05 -46.05 -3.18
N HIS A 15 21.30 -45.80 -2.79
CA HIS A 15 21.60 -44.78 -1.79
C HIS A 15 21.31 -43.41 -2.40
N HIS A 16 20.12 -42.86 -2.11
CA HIS A 16 19.82 -41.45 -2.35
C HIS A 16 20.78 -40.59 -1.51
N PHE A 17 21.87 -40.15 -2.12
CA PHE A 17 22.63 -39.02 -1.62
C PHE A 17 21.73 -37.78 -1.72
N HIS A 18 21.30 -37.24 -0.57
CA HIS A 18 20.72 -35.91 -0.52
C HIS A 18 21.77 -34.90 -0.98
N HIS A 19 21.62 -34.41 -2.21
CA HIS A 19 22.40 -33.31 -2.73
C HIS A 19 21.98 -32.05 -1.95
N VAL A 20 22.79 -31.63 -0.97
CA VAL A 20 22.59 -30.35 -0.26
C VAL A 20 22.71 -29.25 -1.31
N SER A 21 21.59 -28.65 -1.69
CA SER A 21 21.58 -27.55 -2.65
C SER A 21 22.38 -26.39 -2.05
N GLY A 22 23.46 -26.00 -2.71
CA GLY A 22 24.27 -24.83 -2.33
C GLY A 22 23.66 -23.51 -2.81
N GLU A 23 22.34 -23.44 -2.90
CA GLU A 23 21.57 -22.25 -3.23
C GLU A 23 21.29 -21.49 -1.92
N ARG A 24 21.44 -20.16 -1.93
CA ARG A 24 21.22 -19.32 -0.75
C ARG A 24 19.91 -18.58 -0.90
N SER A 25 19.16 -18.50 0.20
CA SER A 25 17.92 -17.73 0.31
C SER A 25 18.03 -16.74 1.46
N VAL A 26 17.19 -15.72 1.43
CA VAL A 26 17.11 -14.78 2.55
C VAL A 26 16.25 -15.41 3.64
N TYR A 27 16.76 -15.40 4.88
CA TYR A 27 16.04 -15.84 6.06
C TYR A 27 15.96 -14.69 7.06
N ILE A 28 14.82 -14.58 7.73
CA ILE A 28 14.60 -13.72 8.89
C ILE A 28 14.81 -14.58 10.14
N VAL A 29 15.79 -14.22 10.96
CA VAL A 29 16.22 -14.94 12.16
C VAL A 29 15.83 -14.17 13.40
N HIS A 30 15.09 -14.81 14.31
CA HIS A 30 14.68 -14.29 15.61
C HIS A 30 15.69 -14.67 16.68
N MET A 31 16.08 -13.68 17.47
CA MET A 31 17.08 -13.82 18.52
C MET A 31 16.57 -13.26 19.85
N ASP A 32 16.89 -13.96 20.94
CA ASP A 32 16.68 -13.44 22.29
C ASP A 32 17.70 -12.33 22.56
N LYS A 33 17.21 -11.09 22.65
CA LYS A 33 18.01 -9.89 22.94
C LYS A 33 18.86 -10.06 24.20
N SER A 34 18.32 -10.73 25.23
CA SER A 34 18.95 -10.88 26.54
C SER A 34 20.09 -11.89 26.55
N SER A 35 20.13 -12.78 25.54
CA SER A 35 21.17 -13.78 25.37
C SER A 35 22.47 -13.22 24.75
N MET A 36 22.53 -11.92 24.43
CA MET A 36 23.75 -11.32 23.88
C MET A 36 24.93 -11.48 24.84
N PRO A 37 26.03 -12.14 24.43
CA PRO A 37 27.20 -12.27 25.29
C PRO A 37 27.79 -10.91 25.64
N LYS A 38 28.18 -10.71 26.91
CA LYS A 38 28.79 -9.47 27.41
C LYS A 38 30.07 -9.04 26.67
N ALA A 39 30.68 -9.95 25.92
CA ALA A 39 31.85 -9.68 25.08
C ALA A 39 31.53 -8.81 23.85
N PHE A 40 30.26 -8.72 23.43
CA PHE A 40 29.84 -7.89 22.31
C PHE A 40 29.36 -6.53 22.79
N SER A 41 29.81 -5.47 22.12
CA SER A 41 29.40 -4.09 22.40
C SER A 41 28.03 -3.73 21.80
N SER A 42 27.53 -4.51 20.83
CA SER A 42 26.20 -4.33 20.24
C SER A 42 25.71 -5.62 19.56
N HIS A 43 24.39 -5.73 19.39
CA HIS A 43 23.75 -6.81 18.63
C HIS A 43 24.27 -6.90 17.19
N HIS A 44 24.67 -5.77 16.60
CA HIS A 44 25.32 -5.77 15.28
C HIS A 44 26.59 -6.62 15.26
N TYR A 45 27.50 -6.42 16.22
CA TYR A 45 28.74 -7.19 16.28
C TYR A 45 28.47 -8.66 16.62
N TRP A 46 27.52 -8.92 17.52
CA TRP A 46 27.13 -10.28 17.89
C TRP A 46 26.60 -11.06 16.68
N TYR A 47 25.58 -10.56 15.98
CA TYR A 47 24.98 -11.23 14.83
C TYR A 47 25.96 -11.34 13.64
N SER A 48 26.77 -10.31 13.40
CA SER A 48 27.83 -10.36 12.39
C SER A 48 28.85 -11.47 12.70
N SER A 49 29.22 -11.63 13.97
CA SER A 49 30.13 -12.70 14.41
C SER A 49 29.49 -14.08 14.24
N MET A 50 28.21 -14.23 14.59
CA MET A 50 27.48 -15.48 14.37
C MET A 50 27.47 -15.87 12.89
N LEU A 51 27.14 -14.93 12.00
CA LEU A 51 27.08 -15.20 10.57
C LEU A 51 28.46 -15.57 9.99
N LYS A 52 29.53 -14.94 10.50
CA LYS A 52 30.91 -15.33 10.15
C LYS A 52 31.27 -16.73 10.66
N SER A 53 30.78 -17.11 11.84
CA SER A 53 31.09 -18.41 12.45
C SER A 53 30.44 -19.59 11.73
N VAL A 54 29.31 -19.38 11.05
CA VAL A 54 28.60 -20.42 10.29
C VAL A 54 29.08 -20.55 8.85
N LYS A 55 30.00 -19.68 8.41
CA LYS A 55 30.59 -19.76 7.07
C LYS A 55 31.30 -21.11 6.88
N SER A 56 30.78 -21.94 5.97
CA SER A 56 31.38 -23.24 5.64
C SER A 56 32.76 -23.05 5.01
N VAL A 57 33.71 -23.94 5.36
CA VAL A 57 35.02 -24.09 4.72
C VAL A 57 34.84 -24.21 3.18
N PRO A 58 35.70 -23.59 2.34
CA PRO A 58 35.54 -23.65 0.89
C PRO A 58 35.55 -25.09 0.41
N GLN A 59 34.45 -25.54 -0.21
CA GLN A 59 34.54 -26.68 -1.12
C GLN A 59 35.43 -26.26 -2.28
N ALA A 60 36.56 -26.96 -2.44
CA ALA A 60 37.45 -26.85 -3.57
C ALA A 60 36.73 -27.32 -4.85
N SER A 61 35.85 -26.49 -5.38
CA SER A 61 35.32 -26.63 -6.74
C SER A 61 35.58 -25.32 -7.46
N PHE A 62 36.62 -25.33 -8.29
CA PHE A 62 36.84 -24.33 -9.32
C PHE A 62 35.54 -24.19 -10.14
N ASN A 63 35.06 -22.95 -10.30
CA ASN A 63 33.91 -22.53 -11.13
C ASN A 63 32.50 -22.47 -10.51
N SER A 64 32.33 -21.84 -9.35
CA SER A 64 31.05 -21.13 -9.10
C SER A 64 31.24 -19.92 -8.18
N LEU A 65 31.06 -18.71 -8.70
CA LEU A 65 30.85 -17.49 -7.90
C LEU A 65 29.52 -17.61 -7.15
N LYS A 66 29.48 -18.37 -6.06
CA LYS A 66 28.30 -18.39 -5.19
C LYS A 66 28.38 -17.19 -4.23
N PRO A 67 27.31 -16.39 -4.10
CA PRO A 67 27.31 -15.21 -3.23
C PRO A 67 27.56 -15.63 -1.78
N GLU A 68 28.51 -15.00 -1.10
CA GLU A 68 28.86 -15.23 0.30
C GLU A 68 27.66 -15.01 1.24
N PRO A 69 27.60 -15.69 2.41
CA PRO A 69 26.59 -15.39 3.41
C PRO A 69 26.69 -13.91 3.80
N LYS A 70 25.56 -13.22 3.74
CA LYS A 70 25.52 -11.76 3.88
C LYS A 70 24.47 -11.36 4.88
N LEU A 71 24.88 -10.58 5.88
CA LEU A 71 23.97 -9.89 6.78
C LEU A 71 23.30 -8.76 6.00
N ILE A 72 21.97 -8.73 6.00
CA ILE A 72 21.18 -7.76 5.24
C ILE A 72 20.73 -6.64 6.17
N TYR A 73 19.93 -6.98 7.20
CA TYR A 73 19.49 -6.03 8.21
C TYR A 73 19.59 -6.62 9.61
N ILE A 74 19.70 -5.72 10.59
CA ILE A 74 19.61 -6.03 12.01
C ILE A 74 18.42 -5.27 12.57
N TYR A 75 17.67 -5.94 13.43
CA TYR A 75 16.49 -5.39 14.07
C TYR A 75 16.72 -5.42 15.58
N ASP A 76 16.54 -4.27 16.25
CA ASP A 76 16.80 -4.14 17.70
C ASP A 76 15.67 -3.41 18.48
N ASN A 77 14.62 -2.96 17.79
CA ASN A 77 13.55 -2.15 18.38
C ASN A 77 12.21 -2.90 18.38
N ALA A 78 11.53 -2.96 17.24
CA ALA A 78 10.23 -3.63 17.08
C ALA A 78 10.35 -5.15 16.92
N PHE A 79 11.52 -5.61 16.53
CA PHE A 79 11.89 -7.00 16.28
C PHE A 79 13.33 -7.16 16.77
N HIS A 80 13.68 -8.35 17.27
CA HIS A 80 15.02 -8.64 17.77
C HIS A 80 15.63 -9.80 16.99
N GLY A 81 16.66 -9.50 16.20
CA GLY A 81 17.29 -10.48 15.32
C GLY A 81 17.86 -9.86 14.06
N PHE A 82 17.94 -10.63 12.98
CA PHE A 82 18.54 -10.16 11.73
C PHE A 82 18.00 -10.90 10.50
N SER A 83 18.13 -10.30 9.33
CA SER A 83 17.94 -10.98 8.05
C SER A 83 19.29 -11.26 7.40
N ALA A 84 19.45 -12.46 6.83
CA ALA A 84 20.69 -12.84 6.17
C ALA A 84 20.42 -13.72 4.95
N LEU A 85 21.24 -13.53 3.91
CA LEU A 85 21.36 -14.45 2.80
C LEU A 85 22.24 -15.63 3.25
N VAL A 86 21.67 -16.83 3.38
CA VAL A 86 22.37 -18.03 3.85
C VAL A 86 21.89 -19.27 3.09
N SER A 87 22.74 -20.30 3.05
CA SER A 87 22.36 -21.65 2.60
C SER A 87 21.63 -22.41 3.71
N GLU A 88 20.95 -23.50 3.34
CA GLU A 88 20.26 -24.34 4.32
C GLU A 88 21.23 -24.91 5.38
N ALA A 89 22.44 -25.29 4.97
CA ALA A 89 23.46 -25.77 5.91
C ALA A 89 23.94 -24.68 6.89
N GLU A 90 24.10 -23.45 6.42
CA GLU A 90 24.43 -22.29 7.26
C GLU A 90 23.27 -21.95 8.21
N LEU A 91 22.03 -22.06 7.74
CA LEU A 91 20.83 -21.88 8.58
C LEU A 91 20.75 -22.94 9.69
N GLU A 92 21.00 -24.21 9.37
CA GLU A 92 21.05 -25.30 10.37
C GLU A 92 22.16 -25.09 11.41
N ALA A 93 23.27 -24.48 11.02
CA ALA A 93 24.31 -24.07 11.96
C ALA A 93 23.84 -22.88 12.83
N LEU A 94 23.14 -21.90 12.25
CA LEU A 94 22.58 -20.75 12.99
C LEU A 94 21.54 -21.20 14.03
N LYS A 95 20.70 -22.20 13.72
CA LYS A 95 19.72 -22.78 14.65
C LYS A 95 20.31 -23.29 15.96
N LYS A 96 21.62 -23.61 15.96
CA LYS A 96 22.36 -24.10 17.14
C LYS A 96 23.06 -22.98 17.92
N SER A 97 22.97 -21.74 17.44
CA SER A 97 23.64 -20.60 18.09
C SER A 97 22.91 -20.18 19.37
N PRO A 98 23.65 -19.76 20.42
CA PRO A 98 23.04 -19.23 21.63
C PRO A 98 22.09 -18.06 21.31
N GLY A 99 20.91 -18.06 21.95
CA GLY A 99 19.90 -17.03 21.75
C GLY A 99 19.05 -17.19 20.49
N PHE A 100 19.27 -18.19 19.66
CA PHE A 100 18.36 -18.48 18.53
C PHE A 100 16.97 -18.87 19.03
N ILE A 101 15.92 -18.26 18.45
CA ILE A 101 14.52 -18.57 18.76
C ILE A 101 13.86 -19.30 17.59
N SER A 102 13.88 -18.68 16.41
CA SER A 102 13.25 -19.20 15.21
C SER A 102 13.84 -18.56 13.96
N ALA A 103 13.61 -19.18 12.80
CA ALA A 103 13.92 -18.58 11.51
C ALA A 103 12.93 -19.06 10.45
N TYR A 104 12.64 -18.18 9.49
CA TYR A 104 11.81 -18.50 8.33
C TYR A 104 12.34 -17.78 7.09
N ALA A 105 12.05 -18.36 5.93
CA ALA A 105 12.43 -17.78 4.64
C ALA A 105 11.73 -16.43 4.46
N ASP A 106 12.45 -15.46 3.90
CA ASP A 106 11.87 -14.22 3.46
C ASP A 106 11.13 -14.44 2.14
N HIS A 107 10.04 -13.72 1.94
CA HIS A 107 9.15 -13.91 0.81
C HIS A 107 8.88 -12.59 0.12
N ILE A 108 8.78 -12.64 -1.21
CA ILE A 108 8.26 -11.51 -1.98
C ILE A 108 6.80 -11.32 -1.55
N LEU A 109 6.51 -10.18 -0.93
CA LEU A 109 5.16 -9.79 -0.56
C LEU A 109 4.48 -9.11 -1.77
N THR A 110 3.18 -9.35 -1.93
CA THR A 110 2.35 -8.69 -2.94
C THR A 110 1.44 -7.65 -2.27
N PRO A 111 1.23 -6.47 -2.87
CA PRO A 111 0.25 -5.51 -2.37
C PRO A 111 -1.17 -6.09 -2.47
N ASP A 112 -1.93 -6.06 -1.37
CA ASP A 112 -3.29 -6.60 -1.33
C ASP A 112 -4.34 -5.47 -1.30
N THR A 113 -4.78 -5.02 -2.48
CA THR A 113 -5.80 -3.93 -2.59
C THR A 113 -7.23 -4.45 -2.57
N THR A 114 -7.46 -5.70 -3.01
CA THR A 114 -8.79 -6.36 -3.03
C THR A 114 -9.14 -7.09 -1.74
N HIS A 115 -8.23 -7.09 -0.75
CA HIS A 115 -8.40 -7.83 0.51
C HIS A 115 -8.56 -6.92 1.74
N SER A 116 -8.20 -5.63 1.67
CA SER A 116 -8.13 -4.73 2.82
C SER A 116 -9.40 -4.70 3.68
N TYR A 117 -10.59 -4.66 3.07
CA TYR A 117 -11.84 -4.67 3.83
C TYR A 117 -12.06 -6.02 4.58
N LYS A 118 -11.65 -7.15 3.99
CA LYS A 118 -11.70 -8.47 4.63
C LYS A 118 -10.69 -8.56 5.77
N PHE A 119 -9.49 -8.00 5.58
CA PHE A 119 -8.48 -7.90 6.63
C PHE A 119 -9.01 -7.12 7.84
N LEU A 120 -9.79 -6.05 7.60
CA LEU A 120 -10.49 -5.29 8.63
C LEU A 120 -11.77 -5.98 9.16
N SER A 121 -12.04 -7.22 8.76
CA SER A 121 -13.23 -8.00 9.12
C SER A 121 -14.57 -7.37 8.70
N LEU A 122 -14.55 -6.44 7.74
CA LEU A 122 -15.77 -5.90 7.13
C LEU A 122 -16.42 -6.98 6.26
N ASN A 123 -17.70 -7.23 6.51
CA ASN A 123 -18.46 -8.27 5.82
C ASN A 123 -19.93 -7.86 5.69
N THR A 124 -20.65 -8.53 4.79
CA THR A 124 -22.03 -8.18 4.44
C THR A 124 -23.07 -8.66 5.44
N ALA A 125 -22.70 -9.58 6.35
CA ALA A 125 -23.65 -10.23 7.25
C ALA A 125 -23.82 -9.48 8.58
N THR A 126 -22.72 -9.02 9.17
CA THR A 126 -22.71 -8.38 10.50
C THR A 126 -21.62 -7.33 10.63
N GLY A 127 -21.68 -6.51 11.68
CA GLY A 127 -20.66 -5.51 12.00
C GLY A 127 -20.90 -4.16 11.32
N LEU A 128 -19.81 -3.45 11.05
CA LEU A 128 -19.87 -2.03 10.69
C LEU A 128 -20.58 -1.77 9.35
N TRP A 129 -20.40 -2.63 8.34
CA TRP A 129 -21.04 -2.45 7.03
C TRP A 129 -22.57 -2.49 7.11
N PRO A 130 -23.21 -3.54 7.65
CA PRO A 130 -24.67 -3.52 7.84
C PRO A 130 -25.13 -2.40 8.76
N ALA A 131 -24.41 -2.14 9.86
CA ALA A 131 -24.82 -1.13 10.85
C ALA A 131 -24.76 0.32 10.33
N SER A 132 -23.84 0.61 9.40
CA SER A 132 -23.67 1.93 8.77
C SER A 132 -24.31 2.04 7.39
N GLU A 133 -25.06 1.01 6.96
CA GLU A 133 -25.52 0.88 5.57
C GLU A 133 -24.37 1.11 4.57
N TYR A 134 -23.19 0.56 4.85
CA TYR A 134 -21.97 0.67 4.03
C TYR A 134 -21.50 2.13 3.80
N GLY A 135 -21.84 3.03 4.73
CA GLY A 135 -21.53 4.47 4.65
C GLY A 135 -22.54 5.26 3.83
N LYS A 136 -23.74 4.74 3.60
CA LYS A 136 -24.79 5.40 2.82
C LYS A 136 -25.01 6.85 3.29
N ASP A 137 -25.06 7.74 2.31
CA ASP A 137 -25.30 9.18 2.46
C ASP A 137 -24.27 9.94 3.30
N VAL A 138 -23.19 9.29 3.75
CA VAL A 138 -21.96 9.96 4.19
C VAL A 138 -21.24 10.51 2.96
N ILE A 139 -20.75 11.74 3.05
CA ILE A 139 -20.03 12.45 1.99
C ILE A 139 -18.57 12.57 2.42
N ILE A 140 -17.69 11.89 1.68
CA ILE A 140 -16.25 11.95 1.86
C ILE A 140 -15.68 12.94 0.85
N GLY A 141 -15.09 14.03 1.35
CA GLY A 141 -14.33 15.01 0.58
C GLY A 141 -12.90 14.53 0.40
N VAL A 142 -12.45 14.32 -0.83
CA VAL A 142 -11.07 13.93 -1.15
C VAL A 142 -10.33 15.17 -1.64
N VAL A 143 -9.34 15.63 -0.87
CA VAL A 143 -8.52 16.80 -1.18
C VAL A 143 -7.17 16.31 -1.71
N ASP A 144 -6.99 16.29 -3.04
CA ASP A 144 -5.89 15.56 -3.69
C ASP A 144 -5.58 16.03 -5.14
N SER A 145 -5.10 15.16 -6.04
CA SER A 145 -4.76 15.41 -7.45
C SER A 145 -5.95 15.35 -8.42
N GLY A 146 -7.16 15.09 -7.92
CA GLY A 146 -8.39 15.02 -8.70
C GLY A 146 -9.00 13.62 -8.71
N ILE A 147 -9.80 13.33 -9.74
CA ILE A 147 -10.39 12.00 -9.94
C ILE A 147 -10.44 11.61 -11.43
N TRP A 148 -10.32 10.32 -11.73
CA TRP A 148 -10.66 9.74 -13.02
C TRP A 148 -12.11 9.20 -13.00
N PRO A 149 -13.11 9.99 -13.42
CA PRO A 149 -14.52 9.67 -13.16
C PRO A 149 -15.02 8.43 -13.92
N GLU A 150 -14.37 8.05 -15.02
CA GLU A 150 -14.76 6.87 -15.81
C GLU A 150 -14.33 5.54 -15.19
N SER A 151 -13.62 5.56 -14.05
CA SER A 151 -13.24 4.34 -13.34
C SER A 151 -14.46 3.51 -12.94
N PRO A 152 -14.41 2.16 -13.08
CA PRO A 152 -15.44 1.27 -12.56
C PRO A 152 -15.73 1.45 -11.07
N SER A 153 -14.74 1.85 -10.27
CA SER A 153 -14.90 2.10 -8.83
C SER A 153 -15.83 3.28 -8.53
N PHE A 154 -16.10 4.14 -9.49
CA PHE A 154 -16.95 5.32 -9.32
C PHE A 154 -18.27 5.24 -10.08
N ARG A 155 -18.64 4.05 -10.57
CA ARG A 155 -20.00 3.79 -11.00
C ARG A 155 -20.96 3.91 -9.81
N ASP A 156 -22.18 4.32 -10.11
CA ASP A 156 -23.19 4.59 -9.11
C ASP A 156 -24.28 3.51 -9.02
N ASP A 157 -23.98 2.30 -9.50
CA ASP A 157 -24.81 1.13 -9.29
C ASP A 157 -25.08 0.91 -7.79
N GLY A 158 -26.35 0.78 -7.41
CA GLY A 158 -26.76 0.62 -6.01
C GLY A 158 -26.67 1.88 -5.13
N MET A 159 -26.38 3.05 -5.70
CA MET A 159 -26.43 4.33 -4.99
C MET A 159 -27.85 4.91 -4.96
N THR A 160 -28.24 5.54 -3.85
CA THR A 160 -29.53 6.24 -3.72
C THR A 160 -29.46 7.66 -4.32
N GLU A 161 -30.56 8.43 -4.30
CA GLU A 161 -30.53 9.84 -4.71
C GLU A 161 -29.54 10.66 -3.89
N ILE A 162 -28.98 11.72 -4.49
CA ILE A 162 -28.00 12.59 -3.82
C ILE A 162 -28.68 13.26 -2.60
N PRO A 163 -28.05 13.26 -1.41
CA PRO A 163 -28.64 13.86 -0.22
C PRO A 163 -28.96 15.35 -0.43
N ALA A 164 -30.18 15.77 -0.09
CA ALA A 164 -30.63 17.16 -0.28
C ALA A 164 -29.81 18.22 0.48
N ARG A 165 -29.02 17.80 1.47
CA ARG A 165 -28.10 18.66 2.22
C ARG A 165 -26.82 19.01 1.44
N TRP A 166 -26.51 18.29 0.36
CA TRP A 166 -25.33 18.52 -0.46
C TRP A 166 -25.43 19.85 -1.20
N LYS A 167 -24.37 20.66 -1.15
CA LYS A 167 -24.33 22.01 -1.75
C LYS A 167 -23.23 22.20 -2.78
N GLY A 168 -22.36 21.21 -2.97
CA GLY A 168 -21.30 21.29 -3.96
C GLY A 168 -21.80 21.18 -5.39
N ILE A 169 -20.88 21.35 -6.34
CA ILE A 169 -21.16 21.35 -7.78
C ILE A 169 -20.25 20.36 -8.50
N CYS A 170 -20.61 20.04 -9.75
CA CYS A 170 -19.69 19.46 -10.70
C CYS A 170 -19.10 20.59 -11.56
N GLN A 171 -17.92 21.08 -11.20
CA GLN A 171 -17.26 22.16 -11.92
C GLN A 171 -16.73 21.65 -13.25
N GLU A 172 -17.20 22.25 -14.34
CA GLU A 172 -16.72 21.93 -15.68
C GLU A 172 -15.31 22.50 -15.92
N GLY A 173 -14.56 21.84 -16.81
CA GLY A 173 -13.22 22.24 -17.21
C GLY A 173 -12.73 21.40 -18.39
N GLU A 174 -11.42 21.42 -18.63
CA GLU A 174 -10.84 20.63 -19.71
C GLU A 174 -11.06 19.12 -19.49
N GLN A 175 -11.64 18.44 -20.49
CA GLN A 175 -11.92 16.99 -20.45
C GLN A 175 -12.77 16.54 -19.24
N PHE A 176 -13.55 17.46 -18.66
CA PHE A 176 -14.38 17.20 -17.49
C PHE A 176 -15.62 18.07 -17.57
N ASN A 177 -16.80 17.46 -17.62
CA ASN A 177 -18.05 18.19 -17.78
C ASN A 177 -19.05 17.77 -16.69
N SER A 178 -20.25 18.35 -16.72
CA SER A 178 -21.30 18.02 -15.76
C SER A 178 -21.66 16.53 -15.70
N SER A 179 -21.48 15.74 -16.78
CA SER A 179 -21.72 14.29 -16.76
C SER A 179 -20.57 13.47 -16.19
N SER A 180 -19.46 14.09 -15.80
CA SER A 180 -18.38 13.46 -15.03
C SER A 180 -18.76 13.22 -13.56
N CYS A 181 -19.82 13.87 -13.07
CA CYS A 181 -20.42 13.57 -11.77
C CYS A 181 -21.67 12.71 -11.94
N ASN A 182 -21.95 11.87 -10.94
CA ASN A 182 -23.07 10.95 -10.90
C ASN A 182 -23.55 10.78 -9.44
N LYS A 183 -24.31 9.73 -9.10
CA LYS A 183 -24.72 9.51 -7.70
C LYS A 183 -23.57 9.04 -6.80
N LYS A 184 -22.42 8.63 -7.35
CA LYS A 184 -21.24 8.24 -6.60
C LYS A 184 -20.28 9.42 -6.37
N ILE A 185 -19.83 10.05 -7.45
CA ILE A 185 -19.09 11.32 -7.44
C ILE A 185 -20.12 12.44 -7.52
N ILE A 186 -20.52 13.00 -6.38
CA ILE A 186 -21.62 13.97 -6.31
C ILE A 186 -21.16 15.42 -6.51
N GLY A 187 -19.85 15.66 -6.50
CA GLY A 187 -19.27 16.92 -6.92
C GLY A 187 -17.77 16.84 -7.10
N ALA A 188 -17.25 17.79 -7.88
CA ALA A 188 -15.86 17.88 -8.24
C ALA A 188 -15.51 19.36 -8.46
N ARG A 189 -14.45 19.82 -7.82
CA ARG A 189 -13.91 21.17 -7.93
C ARG A 189 -12.39 21.11 -8.04
N TYR A 190 -11.79 22.19 -8.52
CA TYR A 190 -10.33 22.32 -8.60
C TYR A 190 -9.88 23.74 -8.25
N PHE A 191 -8.69 23.84 -7.66
CA PHE A 191 -8.11 25.09 -7.14
C PHE A 191 -6.66 25.18 -7.62
N ASN A 192 -6.31 26.22 -8.37
CA ASN A 192 -4.97 26.41 -8.94
C ASN A 192 -4.50 27.86 -8.99
N GLU A 193 -5.26 28.79 -8.41
CA GLU A 193 -4.91 30.21 -8.42
C GLU A 193 -3.62 30.45 -7.64
N GLY A 194 -3.45 29.77 -6.50
CA GLY A 194 -2.23 29.81 -5.71
C GLY A 194 -1.04 29.25 -6.49
N PHE A 195 -1.20 28.08 -7.10
CA PHE A 195 -0.13 27.42 -7.86
C PHE A 195 0.28 28.25 -9.07
N ARG A 196 -0.68 28.82 -9.82
CA ARG A 196 -0.42 29.73 -10.96
C ARG A 196 0.31 30.99 -10.53
N ALA A 197 0.02 31.52 -9.34
CA ALA A 197 0.71 32.70 -8.80
C ALA A 197 2.15 32.38 -8.36
N GLU A 198 2.37 31.23 -7.72
CA GLU A 198 3.68 30.81 -7.21
C GLU A 198 4.61 30.28 -8.32
N GLN A 199 4.04 29.62 -9.33
CA GLN A 199 4.75 28.95 -10.42
C GLN A 199 4.16 29.34 -11.80
N PRO A 200 4.25 30.63 -12.20
CA PRO A 200 3.57 31.13 -13.40
C PRO A 200 4.08 30.51 -14.72
N ASP A 201 5.33 30.02 -14.73
CA ASP A 201 5.95 29.42 -15.91
C ASP A 201 5.66 27.92 -16.05
N LEU A 202 5.11 27.28 -15.01
CA LEU A 202 4.78 25.85 -15.04
C LEU A 202 3.35 25.66 -15.54
N SER A 203 3.19 24.84 -16.58
CA SER A 203 1.86 24.41 -17.02
C SER A 203 1.19 23.58 -15.93
N ILE A 204 -0.12 23.81 -15.74
CA ILE A 204 -0.97 23.01 -14.85
C ILE A 204 -1.51 21.74 -15.53
N GLY A 205 -1.19 21.51 -16.81
CA GLY A 205 -1.77 20.40 -17.57
C GLY A 205 -3.26 20.60 -17.81
N VAL A 206 -4.07 19.58 -17.51
CA VAL A 206 -5.53 19.57 -17.76
C VAL A 206 -6.26 20.41 -16.71
N ASN A 207 -6.76 21.57 -17.11
CA ASN A 207 -7.41 22.54 -16.22
C ASN A 207 -8.84 22.13 -15.83
N SER A 208 -8.95 21.08 -15.03
CA SER A 208 -10.18 20.57 -14.45
C SER A 208 -9.90 19.69 -13.22
N ALA A 209 -10.97 19.15 -12.62
CA ALA A 209 -10.87 18.15 -11.55
C ALA A 209 -10.41 16.76 -12.03
N ARG A 210 -10.13 16.57 -13.34
CA ARG A 210 -9.58 15.32 -13.87
C ARG A 210 -8.22 15.02 -13.25
N ASP A 211 -8.07 13.80 -12.76
CA ASP A 211 -6.80 13.26 -12.32
C ASP A 211 -5.94 12.87 -13.53
N VAL A 212 -4.70 13.33 -13.53
CA VAL A 212 -3.68 12.97 -14.53
C VAL A 212 -2.44 12.36 -13.89
N ASP A 213 -2.42 12.26 -12.55
CA ASP A 213 -1.36 11.65 -11.75
C ASP A 213 -1.74 10.22 -11.34
N GLY A 214 -2.96 10.06 -10.80
CA GLY A 214 -3.52 8.79 -10.34
C GLY A 214 -3.66 8.68 -8.82
N HIS A 215 -2.92 9.48 -8.04
CA HIS A 215 -2.97 9.43 -6.58
C HIS A 215 -4.36 9.75 -6.02
N GLY A 216 -5.01 10.83 -6.46
CA GLY A 216 -6.36 11.18 -6.02
C GLY A 216 -7.42 10.12 -6.36
N THR A 217 -7.34 9.52 -7.55
CA THR A 217 -8.18 8.39 -7.97
C THR A 217 -7.99 7.18 -7.05
N HIS A 218 -6.74 6.84 -6.73
CA HIS A 218 -6.39 5.74 -5.83
C HIS A 218 -6.90 5.97 -4.40
N VAL A 219 -6.65 7.16 -3.86
CA VAL A 219 -7.11 7.57 -2.52
C VAL A 219 -8.64 7.50 -2.43
N ALA A 220 -9.33 8.04 -3.44
CA ALA A 220 -10.79 8.03 -3.50
C ALA A 220 -11.37 6.61 -3.57
N SER A 221 -10.75 5.70 -4.33
CA SER A 221 -11.20 4.31 -4.46
C SER A 221 -10.94 3.49 -3.18
N ILE A 222 -9.87 3.76 -2.43
CA ILE A 222 -9.66 3.16 -1.11
C ILE A 222 -10.72 3.60 -0.11
N ALA A 223 -11.01 4.91 -0.06
CA ALA A 223 -11.97 5.45 0.90
C ALA A 223 -13.38 4.94 0.61
N ALA A 224 -13.81 5.07 -0.66
CA ALA A 224 -15.18 4.82 -1.06
C ALA A 224 -15.29 4.31 -2.50
N GLY A 225 -14.40 3.48 -3.03
CA GLY A 225 -14.67 2.76 -4.27
C GLY A 225 -15.92 1.87 -4.12
N ASN A 226 -16.77 1.83 -5.14
CA ASN A 226 -17.86 0.87 -5.24
C ASN A 226 -17.29 -0.54 -5.48
N PHE A 227 -18.13 -1.57 -5.44
CA PHE A 227 -17.72 -2.94 -5.70
C PHE A 227 -17.36 -3.13 -7.17
N VAL A 228 -16.14 -3.59 -7.44
CA VAL A 228 -15.66 -3.92 -8.80
C VAL A 228 -15.09 -5.33 -8.81
N ASP A 229 -15.80 -6.25 -9.45
CA ASP A 229 -15.39 -7.65 -9.56
C ASP A 229 -14.32 -7.87 -10.63
N GLY A 230 -13.49 -8.89 -10.44
CA GLY A 230 -12.56 -9.38 -11.46
C GLY A 230 -11.38 -8.45 -11.73
N VAL A 231 -11.04 -7.56 -10.80
CA VAL A 231 -9.88 -6.67 -10.92
C VAL A 231 -8.62 -7.31 -10.37
N SER A 232 -7.48 -6.90 -10.91
CA SER A 232 -6.14 -7.29 -10.45
C SER A 232 -5.13 -6.25 -10.93
N PHE A 233 -3.96 -6.20 -10.31
CA PHE A 233 -2.82 -5.46 -10.84
C PHE A 233 -1.92 -6.41 -11.61
N PHE A 234 -2.02 -6.47 -12.94
CA PHE A 234 -1.27 -7.45 -13.78
C PHE A 234 -1.37 -8.91 -13.28
N GLY A 235 -2.55 -9.31 -12.78
CA GLY A 235 -2.78 -10.63 -12.20
C GLY A 235 -2.49 -10.76 -10.70
N TYR A 236 -1.82 -9.77 -10.09
CA TYR A 236 -1.62 -9.70 -8.65
C TYR A 236 -2.87 -9.19 -7.93
N ALA A 237 -3.08 -9.68 -6.70
CA ALA A 237 -4.24 -9.37 -5.85
C ALA A 237 -5.61 -9.48 -6.57
N PRO A 238 -5.91 -10.60 -7.25
CA PRO A 238 -7.17 -10.76 -7.96
C PRO A 238 -8.35 -10.79 -6.97
N GLY A 239 -9.45 -10.15 -7.33
CA GLY A 239 -10.68 -10.23 -6.54
C GLY A 239 -11.66 -9.12 -6.83
N THR A 240 -12.49 -8.83 -5.83
CA THR A 240 -13.42 -7.70 -5.84
C THR A 240 -12.76 -6.54 -5.12
N ALA A 241 -12.47 -5.45 -5.83
CA ALA A 241 -12.09 -4.19 -5.18
C ALA A 241 -13.32 -3.53 -4.56
N SER A 242 -13.10 -2.87 -3.43
CA SER A 242 -14.10 -2.08 -2.73
C SER A 242 -13.37 -1.09 -1.85
N GLY A 243 -13.91 0.12 -1.76
CA GLY A 243 -13.52 1.04 -0.69
C GLY A 243 -13.98 0.53 0.67
N VAL A 244 -13.46 1.16 1.72
CA VAL A 244 -13.87 0.87 3.11
C VAL A 244 -15.36 1.21 3.33
N ALA A 245 -15.86 2.27 2.69
CA ALA A 245 -17.27 2.68 2.71
C ALA A 245 -17.86 2.72 1.29
N PRO A 246 -18.22 1.56 0.70
CA PRO A 246 -18.56 1.48 -0.73
C PRO A 246 -19.85 2.23 -1.11
N ARG A 247 -20.72 2.54 -0.14
CA ARG A 247 -21.95 3.34 -0.35
C ARG A 247 -21.84 4.79 0.10
N ALA A 248 -20.67 5.23 0.55
CA ALA A 248 -20.40 6.66 0.75
C ALA A 248 -20.32 7.40 -0.59
N ARG A 249 -20.61 8.70 -0.55
CA ARG A 249 -20.49 9.63 -1.68
C ARG A 249 -19.08 10.23 -1.70
N LEU A 250 -18.60 10.55 -2.90
CA LEU A 250 -17.33 11.26 -3.10
C LEU A 250 -17.61 12.70 -3.54
N ALA A 251 -16.90 13.63 -2.91
CA ALA A 251 -16.76 15.01 -3.35
C ALA A 251 -15.27 15.30 -3.54
N VAL A 252 -14.86 15.68 -4.75
CA VAL A 252 -13.44 15.77 -5.11
C VAL A 252 -13.00 17.23 -5.15
N TYR A 253 -11.88 17.54 -4.50
CA TYR A 253 -11.28 18.87 -4.43
C TYR A 253 -9.83 18.75 -4.90
N LYS A 254 -9.60 18.98 -6.20
CA LYS A 254 -8.25 18.95 -6.77
C LYS A 254 -7.48 20.19 -6.34
N VAL A 255 -6.42 19.98 -5.56
CA VAL A 255 -5.51 21.04 -5.06
C VAL A 255 -4.05 20.75 -5.41
N LEU A 256 -3.77 19.54 -5.93
CA LEU A 256 -2.46 19.14 -6.43
C LEU A 256 -2.44 19.16 -7.96
N TRP A 257 -1.34 19.69 -8.48
CA TRP A 257 -1.01 19.82 -9.90
C TRP A 257 0.40 19.25 -10.11
N ASN A 258 1.31 19.96 -10.79
CA ASN A 258 2.74 19.62 -10.81
C ASN A 258 3.46 19.94 -9.48
N GLY A 259 2.70 19.94 -8.39
CA GLY A 259 3.04 20.44 -7.06
C GLY A 259 1.77 20.89 -6.33
N GLY A 260 1.92 21.26 -5.07
CA GLY A 260 0.81 21.79 -4.26
C GLY A 260 1.27 23.00 -3.48
N VAL A 261 0.39 24.00 -3.35
CA VAL A 261 0.63 25.17 -2.52
C VAL A 261 -0.41 25.24 -1.42
N ASN A 262 0.00 25.78 -0.25
CA ASN A 262 -0.87 25.81 0.92
C ASN A 262 -2.16 26.62 0.70
N SER A 263 -2.12 27.66 -0.12
CA SER A 263 -3.29 28.49 -0.43
C SER A 263 -4.40 27.70 -1.14
N ASP A 264 -4.07 26.92 -2.18
CA ASP A 264 -5.03 26.10 -2.90
C ASP A 264 -5.54 24.94 -2.03
N ILE A 265 -4.66 24.33 -1.22
CA ILE A 265 -5.06 23.28 -0.26
C ILE A 265 -6.06 23.83 0.77
N LEU A 266 -5.79 25.01 1.34
CA LEU A 266 -6.71 25.67 2.26
C LEU A 266 -8.05 26.01 1.60
N ALA A 267 -8.02 26.52 0.36
CA ALA A 267 -9.22 26.84 -0.39
C ALA A 267 -10.07 25.58 -0.67
N GLY A 268 -9.44 24.47 -1.02
CA GLY A 268 -10.11 23.18 -1.19
C GLY A 268 -10.77 22.67 0.09
N ILE A 269 -10.05 22.73 1.24
CA ILE A 269 -10.59 22.33 2.55
C ILE A 269 -11.76 23.22 2.96
N ASP A 270 -11.61 24.54 2.83
CA ASP A 270 -12.66 25.49 3.21
C ASP A 270 -13.93 25.28 2.38
N GLN A 271 -13.78 25.09 1.06
CA GLN A 271 -14.90 24.79 0.18
C GLN A 271 -15.54 23.44 0.50
N ALA A 272 -14.77 22.42 0.86
CA ALA A 272 -15.31 21.12 1.27
C ALA A 272 -16.21 21.23 2.51
N VAL A 273 -15.79 22.01 3.51
CA VAL A 273 -16.60 22.28 4.70
C VAL A 273 -17.86 23.06 4.32
N ALA A 274 -17.76 24.06 3.45
CA ALA A 274 -18.89 24.88 3.00
C ALA A 274 -19.93 24.06 2.21
N ASP A 275 -19.48 23.11 1.39
CA ASP A 275 -20.33 22.23 0.58
C ASP A 275 -21.07 21.16 1.41
N GLY A 276 -20.66 20.97 2.68
CA GLY A 276 -21.32 20.08 3.64
C GLY A 276 -20.74 18.66 3.70
N VAL A 277 -19.44 18.51 3.41
CA VAL A 277 -18.71 17.23 3.56
C VAL A 277 -18.68 16.78 5.04
N ASP A 278 -18.88 15.48 5.28
CA ASP A 278 -18.82 14.90 6.63
C ASP A 278 -17.41 14.51 7.06
N ILE A 279 -16.63 13.97 6.11
CA ILE A 279 -15.26 13.50 6.34
C ILE A 279 -14.36 14.05 5.24
N ILE A 280 -13.29 14.72 5.60
CA ILE A 280 -12.24 15.13 4.68
C ILE A 280 -11.11 14.10 4.76
N SER A 281 -10.85 13.41 3.66
CA SER A 281 -9.66 12.58 3.46
C SER A 281 -8.60 13.40 2.74
N ILE A 282 -7.41 13.47 3.34
CA ILE A 282 -6.25 14.14 2.77
C ILE A 282 -5.01 13.26 2.89
N SER A 283 -4.35 13.06 1.76
CA SER A 283 -3.09 12.30 1.64
C SER A 283 -1.94 13.25 1.31
N ILE A 284 -1.93 14.42 1.97
CA ILE A 284 -0.96 15.50 1.74
C ILE A 284 -0.28 15.82 3.07
N SER A 285 1.05 15.89 3.05
CA SER A 285 1.85 16.27 4.22
C SER A 285 2.37 17.70 4.11
N ASN A 286 2.46 18.38 5.25
CA ASN A 286 3.19 19.64 5.39
C ASN A 286 4.35 19.43 6.37
N SER A 287 5.54 19.95 6.04
CA SER A 287 6.75 19.79 6.85
C SER A 287 6.80 20.70 8.08
N ASN A 288 5.93 21.72 8.18
CA ASN A 288 5.90 22.59 9.35
C ASN A 288 5.21 21.90 10.53
N THR A 289 5.93 21.75 11.65
CA THR A 289 5.44 21.10 12.86
C THR A 289 4.78 22.07 13.85
N ASN A 290 4.96 23.39 13.67
CA ASN A 290 4.31 24.40 14.49
C ASN A 290 2.82 24.52 14.11
N LEU A 291 1.92 24.16 15.03
CA LEU A 291 0.48 24.11 14.78
C LEU A 291 -0.13 25.46 14.33
N TYR A 292 0.43 26.59 14.78
CA TYR A 292 -0.06 27.93 14.43
C TYR A 292 0.41 28.41 13.06
N GLU A 293 1.36 27.71 12.45
CA GLU A 293 1.90 28.01 11.11
C GLU A 293 1.68 26.85 10.14
N ASN A 294 1.07 25.76 10.62
CA ASN A 294 0.70 24.62 9.80
C ASN A 294 -0.74 24.83 9.29
N PRO A 295 -0.93 25.14 7.99
CA PRO A 295 -2.25 25.41 7.42
C PRO A 295 -3.19 24.21 7.51
N LEU A 296 -2.67 22.97 7.42
CA LEU A 296 -3.48 21.77 7.57
C LEU A 296 -3.98 21.61 9.01
N ALA A 297 -3.15 21.92 10.01
CA ALA A 297 -3.56 21.92 11.42
C ALA A 297 -4.66 22.97 11.69
N ILE A 298 -4.49 24.19 11.16
CA ILE A 298 -5.47 25.27 11.31
C ILE A 298 -6.79 24.91 10.62
N ALA A 299 -6.74 24.45 9.37
CA ALA A 299 -7.93 24.12 8.60
C ALA A 299 -8.67 22.90 9.17
N SER A 300 -7.95 21.86 9.61
CA SER A 300 -8.56 20.70 10.29
C SER A 300 -9.26 21.09 11.58
N PHE A 301 -8.70 22.03 12.36
CA PHE A 301 -9.38 22.58 13.54
C PHE A 301 -10.66 23.35 13.15
N GLY A 302 -10.60 24.17 12.10
CA GLY A 302 -11.77 24.88 11.56
C GLY A 302 -12.89 23.94 11.10
N ALA A 303 -12.54 22.93 10.30
CA ALA A 303 -13.44 21.89 9.82
C ALA A 303 -14.13 21.16 10.98
N ARG A 304 -13.36 20.80 12.02
CA ARG A 304 -13.90 20.10 13.20
C ARG A 304 -14.95 20.92 13.95
N ARG A 305 -14.78 22.25 14.04
CA ARG A 305 -15.75 23.17 14.65
C ARG A 305 -17.05 23.30 13.85
N LYS A 306 -17.03 22.95 12.57
CA LYS A 306 -18.20 22.95 11.67
C LYS A 306 -18.86 21.58 11.53
N GLY A 307 -18.31 20.54 12.17
CA GLY A 307 -18.90 19.20 12.20
C GLY A 307 -18.27 18.21 11.22
N SER A 308 -17.31 18.64 10.40
CA SER A 308 -16.57 17.75 9.50
C SER A 308 -15.41 17.08 10.23
N TRP A 309 -15.25 15.78 10.05
CA TRP A 309 -14.12 15.01 10.54
C TRP A 309 -12.97 15.08 9.54
N PHE A 310 -11.74 15.02 10.05
CA PHE A 310 -10.53 15.14 9.23
C PHE A 310 -9.70 13.87 9.41
N VAL A 311 -9.34 13.23 8.30
CA VAL A 311 -8.55 11.99 8.28
C VAL A 311 -7.32 12.23 7.41
N TYR A 312 -6.15 12.13 8.04
CA TYR A 312 -4.89 12.05 7.32
C TYR A 312 -4.71 10.60 6.88
N GLN A 313 -4.84 10.36 5.58
CA GLN A 313 -4.62 9.04 5.02
C GLN A 313 -3.12 8.90 4.75
N LEU A 314 -2.41 8.21 5.65
CA LEU A 314 -1.05 7.75 5.40
C LEU A 314 -1.14 6.59 4.41
N GLU A 315 -0.82 6.85 3.15
CA GLU A 315 -0.60 5.76 2.21
C GLU A 315 0.66 4.99 2.62
N ILE A 316 0.52 3.68 2.84
CA ILE A 316 1.63 2.76 2.61
C ILE A 316 1.70 2.58 1.10
N ALA A 317 2.13 3.63 0.39
CA ALA A 317 2.33 3.54 -1.05
C ALA A 317 3.52 2.60 -1.30
N ALA A 318 3.24 1.42 -1.88
CA ALA A 318 4.26 0.71 -2.63
C ALA A 318 4.61 1.62 -3.81
N ARG A 319 5.67 2.42 -3.65
CA ARG A 319 6.15 3.35 -4.66
C ARG A 319 6.68 2.54 -5.85
N LEU A 320 5.80 2.20 -6.78
CA LEU A 320 6.20 1.66 -8.08
C LEU A 320 6.64 2.85 -8.93
N THR A 321 7.95 3.02 -9.07
CA THR A 321 8.53 3.89 -10.09
C THR A 321 7.98 3.52 -11.48
N PRO A 322 7.66 4.51 -12.34
CA PRO A 322 6.83 4.28 -13.52
C PRO A 322 7.65 3.68 -14.67
N LEU A 323 7.17 2.56 -15.22
CA LEU A 323 7.24 2.34 -16.66
C LEU A 323 5.93 2.87 -17.23
N TYR A 324 6.06 3.99 -17.92
CA TYR A 324 4.99 4.73 -18.57
C TYR A 324 4.44 3.91 -19.75
N ASP A 325 3.21 3.41 -19.68
CA ASP A 325 2.34 3.32 -20.85
C ASP A 325 0.86 3.20 -20.46
N GLN A 326 -0.02 3.63 -21.37
CA GLN A 326 -1.43 4.02 -21.19
C GLN A 326 -2.41 2.99 -20.58
N GLU A 327 -1.96 1.82 -20.12
CA GLU A 327 -2.82 0.72 -19.64
C GLU A 327 -3.08 0.73 -18.13
N SER A 328 -2.37 1.53 -17.33
CA SER A 328 -2.66 1.65 -15.89
C SER A 328 -3.95 2.42 -15.57
N ARG A 329 -4.58 3.01 -16.58
CA ARG A 329 -5.78 3.86 -16.46
C ARG A 329 -7.08 3.10 -16.17
N GLY A 330 -7.06 1.77 -16.24
CA GLY A 330 -8.19 0.90 -15.88
C GLY A 330 -8.03 0.16 -14.55
N LEU A 331 -7.00 0.49 -13.75
CA LEU A 331 -6.57 -0.31 -12.59
C LEU A 331 -7.05 0.20 -11.23
N TRP A 332 -7.80 1.31 -11.19
CA TRP A 332 -8.41 1.87 -9.99
C TRP A 332 -9.82 2.29 -10.27
#